data_AF-A0A182SXK2-F1
#
_entry.id   AF-A0A182SXK2-F1
#
_cell.length_a   1.000
_cell.length_b   1.000
_cell.length_c   1.000
_cell.angle_alpha   90.00
_cell.angle_beta   90.00
_cell.angle_gamma   90.00
#
_symmetry.space_group_name_H-M   'P 1'
#
loop_
_entity.id
_entity.type
_entity.pdbx_description
1 polymer ?
#
loop_
_entity_poly.entity_id
_entity_poly.type
_entity_poly.pdbx_seq_one_letter_code
_entity_poly.pdbx_strand_id
1 'polypeptide(L)'
;MAETSKVSTKQLFIDAYAALVQGISAERFEEFKQFFANENDYNLAVQEFRNGFQEALLAKVTRLWDETDIDNNVELLEKLKQKAAGKTAKMWRPTGKPVSEQIRPLVVNKLKTSLKFYQYQLGFQKERTEELIYNIETMRTKYQTMQTQRNNLLQQIANEQKTFDTIRAHQKELDQLVNVDLFNGLRRTDTS
;
A
#
# COMPACT_ATOMS: atom_id res chain seq x y z
N MET A 1 -18.16 2.47 33.23
CA MET A 1 -18.16 2.29 34.69
C MET A 1 -17.57 0.91 34.97
N ALA A 2 -16.39 0.72 35.56
CA ALA A 2 -15.61 1.55 36.46
C ALA A 2 -14.25 1.97 35.86
N GLU A 3 -13.98 3.27 35.85
CA GLU A 3 -12.61 3.77 35.88
C GLU A 3 -12.14 3.57 37.31
N THR A 4 -11.59 2.40 37.61
CA THR A 4 -10.78 2.25 38.81
C THR A 4 -9.61 3.21 38.62
N SER A 5 -9.52 4.23 39.48
CA SER A 5 -8.35 5.10 39.56
C SER A 5 -7.15 4.20 39.82
N LYS A 6 -6.46 3.77 38.77
CA LYS A 6 -5.22 3.01 38.90
C LYS A 6 -4.23 3.99 39.51
N VAL A 7 -4.08 3.92 40.83
CA VAL A 7 -2.95 4.54 41.52
C VAL A 7 -1.71 4.07 40.78
N SER A 8 -0.92 5.02 40.27
CA SER A 8 0.28 4.69 39.51
C SER A 8 1.14 3.75 40.35
N THR A 9 1.70 2.70 39.75
CA THR A 9 2.60 1.77 40.44
C THR A 9 3.80 2.49 41.05
N LYS A 10 4.20 3.61 40.44
CA LYS A 10 5.20 4.55 40.98
C LYS A 10 4.76 5.15 42.30
N GLN A 11 3.50 5.59 42.39
CA GLN A 11 2.95 6.18 43.61
C GLN A 11 2.84 5.16 44.74
N LEU A 12 2.39 3.94 44.45
CA LEU A 12 2.36 2.86 45.44
C LEU A 12 3.75 2.55 46.02
N PHE A 13 4.78 2.59 45.17
CA PHE A 13 6.17 2.42 45.62
C PHE A 13 6.61 3.59 46.52
N ILE A 14 6.35 4.83 46.10
CA ILE A 14 6.71 6.03 46.86
C ILE A 14 6.06 5.98 48.25
N ASP A 15 4.78 5.66 48.32
CA ASP A 15 4.01 5.63 49.57
C ASP A 15 4.52 4.50 50.49
N ALA A 16 4.77 3.30 49.94
CA ALA A 16 5.29 2.18 50.71
C ALA A 16 6.70 2.45 51.24
N TYR A 17 7.56 3.11 50.44
CA TYR A 17 8.90 3.47 50.86
C TYR A 17 8.90 4.58 51.92
N ALA A 18 8.07 5.61 51.76
CA ALA A 18 7.90 6.65 52.78
C ALA A 18 7.46 6.05 54.13
N ALA A 19 6.51 5.11 54.10
CA ALA A 19 6.08 4.39 55.31
C ALA A 19 7.21 3.57 55.94
N LEU A 20 8.04 2.90 55.13
CA LEU A 20 9.20 2.15 55.61
C LEU A 20 10.21 3.06 56.31
N VAL A 21 10.54 4.21 55.72
CA VAL A 21 11.51 5.16 56.28
C VAL A 21 11.00 5.77 57.59
N GLN A 22 9.71 6.11 57.67
CA GLN A 22 9.10 6.57 58.91
C GLN A 22 9.05 5.50 60.00
N GLY A 23 9.03 4.22 59.62
CA GLY A 23 9.10 3.07 60.54
C GLY A 23 10.48 2.81 61.15
N ILE A 24 11.54 3.50 60.73
CA ILE A 24 12.89 3.33 61.29
C ILE A 24 12.90 3.87 62.72
N SER A 25 12.85 3.00 63.74
CA SER A 25 12.80 3.40 65.16
C SER A 25 13.93 4.38 65.53
N ALA A 26 13.58 5.44 66.25
CA ALA A 26 14.54 6.38 66.81
C ALA A 26 15.44 5.71 67.85
N GLU A 27 15.01 4.60 68.46
CA GLU A 27 15.80 3.84 69.44
C GLU A 27 17.10 3.29 68.84
N ARG A 28 17.14 3.07 67.52
CA ARG A 28 18.35 2.61 66.83
C ARG A 28 19.46 3.65 66.79
N PHE A 29 19.16 4.90 67.14
CA PHE A 29 20.12 5.99 67.17
C PHE A 29 20.46 6.42 68.62
N GLU A 30 19.95 5.71 69.63
CA GLU A 30 20.14 6.09 71.05
C GLU A 30 21.60 6.14 71.47
N GLU A 31 22.46 5.31 70.87
CA GLU A 31 23.90 5.32 71.10
C GLU A 31 24.55 6.68 70.79
N PHE A 32 23.90 7.47 69.92
CA PHE A 32 24.37 8.81 69.55
C PHE A 32 23.75 9.93 70.38
N LYS A 33 22.78 9.64 71.26
CA LYS A 33 22.02 10.65 72.01
C LYS A 33 22.90 11.58 72.83
N GLN A 34 24.01 11.06 73.38
CA GLN A 34 24.99 11.82 74.18
C GLN A 34 25.76 12.89 73.40
N PHE A 35 25.76 12.85 72.06
CA PHE A 35 26.46 13.83 71.22
C PHE A 35 25.59 15.04 70.86
N PHE A 36 24.31 15.04 71.21
CA PHE A 36 23.37 16.12 70.90
C PHE A 36 23.14 17.04 72.11
N ALA A 37 22.87 18.32 71.83
CA ALA A 37 22.75 19.33 72.89
C ALA A 37 21.47 19.17 73.73
N ASN A 38 20.41 18.59 73.15
CA ASN A 38 19.14 18.30 73.81
C ASN A 38 18.32 17.28 73.00
N GLU A 39 17.19 16.84 73.57
CA GLU A 39 16.32 15.83 72.96
C GLU A 39 15.62 16.33 71.68
N ASN A 40 15.38 17.64 71.54
CA ASN A 40 14.83 18.20 70.31
C ASN A 40 15.84 18.13 69.15
N ASP A 41 17.11 18.43 69.42
CA ASP A 41 18.21 18.35 68.47
C ASP A 41 18.44 16.90 67.99
N TYR A 42 18.37 15.94 68.92
CA TYR A 42 18.39 14.51 68.60
C TYR A 42 17.23 14.10 67.68
N ASN A 43 15.99 14.49 68.02
CA ASN A 43 14.80 14.17 67.23
C ASN A 43 14.86 14.82 65.84
N LEU A 44 15.41 16.04 65.74
CA LEU A 44 15.63 16.73 64.47
C LEU A 44 16.62 15.96 63.60
N ALA A 45 17.77 15.54 64.14
CA ALA A 45 18.78 14.79 63.41
C ALA A 45 18.26 13.43 62.89
N VAL A 46 17.44 12.72 63.70
CA VAL A 46 16.79 11.48 63.26
C VAL A 46 15.81 11.73 62.12
N GLN A 47 15.06 12.84 62.15
CA GLN A 47 14.17 13.23 61.05
C GLN A 47 14.95 13.66 59.80
N GLU A 48 16.04 14.39 59.94
CA GLU A 48 16.91 14.75 58.81
C GLU A 48 17.52 13.52 58.15
N PHE A 49 17.96 12.53 58.94
CA PHE A 49 18.41 11.25 58.42
C PHE A 49 17.31 10.55 57.60
N ARG A 50 16.09 10.46 58.15
CA ARG A 50 14.95 9.85 57.46
C ARG A 50 14.63 10.59 56.16
N ASN A 51 14.55 11.92 56.20
CA ASN A 51 14.28 12.74 55.02
C ASN A 51 15.37 12.57 53.95
N GLY A 52 16.65 12.66 54.32
CA GLY A 52 17.76 12.47 53.40
C GLY A 52 17.81 11.07 52.79
N PHE A 53 17.52 10.04 53.60
CA PHE A 53 17.45 8.65 53.11
C PHE A 53 16.25 8.44 52.17
N GLN A 54 15.11 9.08 52.47
CA GLN A 54 13.94 9.07 51.61
C GLN A 54 14.25 9.73 50.26
N GLU A 55 14.76 10.95 50.28
CA GLU A 55 15.07 11.73 49.08
C GLU A 55 16.13 11.04 48.19
N ALA A 56 17.21 10.53 48.78
CA ALA A 56 18.30 9.91 48.03
C ALA A 56 17.85 8.67 47.26
N LEU A 57 17.02 7.80 47.85
CA LEU A 57 16.53 6.62 47.17
C LEU A 57 15.41 6.97 46.18
N LEU A 58 14.50 7.87 46.54
CA LEU A 58 13.44 8.32 45.63
C LEU A 58 14.00 8.97 44.38
N ALA A 59 15.07 9.76 44.49
CA ALA A 59 15.76 10.34 43.33
C ALA A 59 16.30 9.26 42.39
N LYS A 60 16.95 8.21 42.93
CA LYS A 60 17.47 7.09 42.13
C LYS A 60 16.36 6.28 41.47
N VAL A 61 15.30 5.98 42.20
CA VAL A 61 14.17 5.20 41.69
C VAL A 61 13.42 5.99 40.63
N THR A 62 13.16 7.27 40.86
CA THR A 62 12.50 8.14 39.89
C THR A 62 13.30 8.20 38.59
N ARG A 63 14.62 8.42 38.69
CA ARG A 63 15.51 8.38 37.54
C ARG A 63 15.44 7.05 36.79
N LEU A 64 15.50 5.92 37.49
CA LEU A 64 15.39 4.60 36.86
C LEU A 64 14.03 4.40 36.19
N TRP A 65 12.95 4.86 36.83
CA TRP A 65 11.59 4.79 36.30
C TRP A 65 11.46 5.55 34.98
N ASP A 66 12.05 6.74 34.93
CA ASP A 66 11.99 7.64 33.78
C ASP A 66 12.95 7.16 32.65
N GLU A 67 14.15 6.67 32.98
CA GLU A 67 15.11 6.13 32.02
C GLU A 67 14.63 4.82 31.35
N THR A 68 13.90 3.99 32.10
CA THR A 68 13.40 2.69 31.60
C THR A 68 11.97 2.74 31.07
N ASP A 69 11.33 3.92 31.12
CA ASP A 69 9.98 4.16 30.61
C ASP A 69 8.97 3.10 31.07
N ILE A 70 8.99 2.79 32.37
CA ILE A 70 8.24 1.68 32.97
C ILE A 70 6.74 1.86 32.74
N ASP A 71 6.23 3.09 32.84
CA ASP A 71 4.80 3.36 32.73
C ASP A 71 4.27 3.00 31.34
N ASN A 72 4.98 3.38 30.26
CA ASN A 72 4.61 3.01 28.90
C ASN A 72 4.74 1.49 28.67
N ASN A 73 5.78 0.86 29.22
CA ASN A 73 5.97 -0.58 29.11
C ASN A 73 4.83 -1.36 29.79
N VAL A 74 4.41 -0.94 30.99
CA VAL A 74 3.27 -1.53 31.72
C VAL A 74 1.97 -1.32 30.97
N GLU A 75 1.75 -0.11 30.42
CA GLU A 75 0.56 0.19 29.63
C GLU A 75 0.48 -0.67 28.36
N LEU A 76 1.61 -0.83 27.66
CA LEU A 76 1.72 -1.68 26.49
C LEU A 76 1.40 -3.15 26.82
N LEU A 77 1.92 -3.65 27.94
CA LEU A 77 1.63 -5.02 28.40
C LEU A 77 0.14 -5.21 28.70
N GLU A 78 -0.52 -4.24 29.34
CA GLU A 78 -1.96 -4.30 29.59
C GLU A 78 -2.78 -4.24 28.29
N LYS A 79 -2.38 -3.41 27.32
CA LYS A 79 -3.00 -3.38 25.98
C LYS A 79 -2.85 -4.73 25.25
N LEU A 80 -1.66 -5.34 25.32
CA LEU A 80 -1.40 -6.66 24.73
C LEU A 80 -2.25 -7.75 25.38
N LYS A 81 -2.37 -7.72 26.72
CA LYS A 81 -3.21 -8.64 27.50
C LYS A 81 -4.68 -8.51 27.12
N GLN A 82 -5.20 -7.29 26.99
CA GLN A 82 -6.58 -7.05 26.54
C GLN A 82 -6.80 -7.58 25.12
N LYS A 83 -5.87 -7.33 24.19
CA LYS A 83 -5.95 -7.82 22.79
C LYS A 83 -5.90 -9.35 22.70
N ALA A 84 -5.26 -10.01 23.66
CA ALA A 84 -5.17 -11.47 23.75
C ALA A 84 -6.34 -12.12 24.52
N ALA A 85 -7.22 -11.32 25.15
CA ALA A 85 -8.37 -11.84 25.90
C ALA A 85 -9.25 -12.73 25.00
N GLY A 86 -9.51 -13.97 25.45
CA GLY A 86 -10.27 -14.97 24.69
C GLY A 86 -9.46 -15.85 23.71
N LYS A 87 -8.17 -15.58 23.49
CA LYS A 87 -7.28 -16.39 22.62
C LYS A 87 -6.27 -17.23 23.41
N THR A 88 -6.73 -17.92 24.46
CA THR A 88 -5.85 -18.61 25.44
C THR A 88 -5.40 -20.01 25.01
N ALA A 89 -5.95 -20.58 23.93
CA ALA A 89 -5.69 -21.96 23.55
C ALA A 89 -4.21 -22.28 23.22
N LYS A 90 -3.42 -21.27 22.82
CA LYS A 90 -1.96 -21.42 22.62
C LYS A 90 -1.25 -20.21 23.21
N MET A 91 -0.75 -20.36 24.43
CA MET A 91 0.18 -19.41 25.01
C MET A 91 1.52 -19.49 24.27
N TRP A 92 2.08 -18.33 23.92
CA TRP A 92 3.45 -18.28 23.42
C TRP A 92 4.41 -18.83 24.49
N ARG A 93 5.40 -19.61 24.03
CA ARG A 93 6.49 -20.16 24.85
C ARG A 93 7.80 -19.88 24.13
N PRO A 94 8.89 -19.57 24.84
CA PRO A 94 10.21 -19.51 24.24
C PRO A 94 10.48 -20.83 23.53
N THR A 95 10.69 -20.77 22.21
CA THR A 95 10.75 -21.98 21.37
C THR A 95 12.12 -22.65 21.36
N GLY A 96 13.14 -22.02 21.96
CA GLY A 96 14.54 -22.45 21.89
C GLY A 96 15.15 -22.33 20.48
N LYS A 97 14.39 -21.84 19.50
CA LYS A 97 14.80 -21.74 18.10
C LYS A 97 15.57 -20.47 17.83
N PRO A 98 16.50 -20.46 16.85
CA PRO A 98 17.18 -19.25 16.43
C PRO A 98 16.18 -18.22 15.88
N VAL A 99 16.51 -16.94 15.99
CA VAL A 99 15.66 -15.81 15.54
C VAL A 99 15.20 -16.01 14.09
N SER A 100 16.07 -16.52 13.21
CA SER A 100 15.77 -16.81 11.80
C SER A 100 14.59 -17.77 11.61
N GLU A 101 14.42 -18.76 12.50
CA GLU A 101 13.29 -19.67 12.48
C GLU A 101 12.03 -19.03 13.06
N GLN A 102 12.17 -18.20 14.10
CA GLN A 102 11.04 -17.52 14.73
C GLN A 102 10.38 -16.51 13.79
N ILE A 103 11.16 -15.84 12.93
CA ILE A 103 10.64 -14.88 11.95
C ILE A 103 10.12 -15.54 10.66
N ARG A 104 10.48 -16.80 10.40
CA ARG A 104 10.12 -17.50 9.15
C ARG A 104 8.62 -17.46 8.85
N PRO A 105 7.69 -17.67 9.80
CA PRO A 105 6.25 -17.56 9.54
C PRO A 105 5.84 -16.15 9.06
N LEU A 106 6.45 -15.09 9.60
CA LEU A 106 6.16 -13.72 9.18
C LEU A 106 6.63 -13.46 7.74
N VAL A 107 7.84 -13.92 7.42
CA VAL A 107 8.41 -13.83 6.07
C VAL A 107 7.55 -14.60 5.07
N VAL A 108 7.19 -15.85 5.38
CA VAL A 108 6.33 -16.69 4.53
C VAL A 108 4.96 -16.06 4.33
N ASN A 109 4.34 -15.49 5.37
CA ASN A 109 3.06 -14.80 5.24
C ASN A 109 3.17 -13.56 4.34
N LYS A 110 4.25 -12.78 4.45
CA LYS A 110 4.50 -11.64 3.55
C LYS A 110 4.64 -12.10 2.11
N LEU A 111 5.46 -13.14 1.86
CA LEU A 111 5.63 -13.74 0.53
C LEU A 111 4.32 -14.26 -0.04
N LYS A 112 3.48 -14.92 0.77
CA LYS A 112 2.16 -15.41 0.35
C LYS A 112 1.24 -14.28 -0.11
N THR A 113 1.23 -13.16 0.62
CA THR A 113 0.46 -11.97 0.24
C THR A 113 0.96 -11.38 -1.08
N SER A 114 2.27 -11.22 -1.23
CA SER A 114 2.86 -10.73 -2.49
C SER A 114 2.55 -11.65 -3.67
N LEU A 115 2.64 -12.97 -3.47
CA LEU A 115 2.33 -13.95 -4.51
C LEU A 115 0.87 -13.85 -4.96
N LYS A 116 -0.07 -13.70 -4.02
CA LYS A 116 -1.49 -13.50 -4.33
C LYS A 116 -1.72 -12.22 -5.14
N PHE A 117 -1.03 -11.14 -4.80
CA PHE A 117 -1.09 -9.88 -5.55
C PHE A 117 -0.59 -10.06 -6.99
N TYR A 118 0.55 -10.72 -7.20
CA TYR A 118 1.08 -10.94 -8.55
C TYR A 118 0.20 -11.86 -9.39
N GLN A 119 -0.41 -12.88 -8.78
CA GLN A 119 -1.38 -13.73 -9.47
C GLN A 119 -2.59 -12.94 -9.97
N TYR A 120 -3.10 -12.00 -9.16
CA TYR A 120 -4.19 -11.12 -9.56
C TYR A 120 -3.79 -10.21 -10.73
N GLN A 121 -2.61 -9.59 -10.65
CA GLN A 121 -2.07 -8.76 -11.74
C GLN A 121 -1.92 -9.56 -13.04
N LEU A 122 -1.43 -10.79 -12.95
CA LEU A 122 -1.26 -11.66 -14.12
C LEU A 122 -2.60 -12.04 -14.75
N GLY A 123 -3.62 -12.35 -13.94
CA GLY A 123 -4.98 -12.60 -14.42
C GLY A 123 -5.55 -11.38 -15.15
N PHE A 124 -5.43 -10.20 -14.55
CA PHE A 124 -5.87 -8.94 -15.16
C PHE A 124 -5.19 -8.66 -16.51
N GLN A 125 -3.87 -8.82 -16.58
CA GLN A 125 -3.12 -8.60 -17.83
C GLN A 125 -3.50 -9.61 -18.91
N LYS A 126 -3.78 -10.86 -18.53
CA LYS A 126 -4.26 -11.89 -19.45
C LYS A 126 -5.60 -11.49 -20.06
N GLU A 127 -6.59 -11.16 -19.24
CA GLU A 127 -7.92 -10.74 -19.71
C GLU A 127 -7.82 -9.52 -20.63
N ARG A 128 -7.02 -8.51 -20.24
CA ARG A 128 -6.81 -7.31 -21.05
C ARG A 128 -6.15 -7.61 -22.39
N THR A 129 -5.20 -8.55 -22.41
CA THR A 129 -4.51 -8.95 -23.65
C THR A 129 -5.46 -9.69 -24.60
N GLU A 130 -6.30 -10.58 -24.06
CA GLU A 130 -7.32 -11.29 -24.86
C GLU A 130 -8.31 -10.32 -25.52
N GLU A 131 -8.78 -9.31 -24.79
CA GLU A 131 -9.64 -8.25 -25.33
C GLU A 131 -8.96 -7.46 -26.47
N LEU A 132 -7.69 -7.10 -26.28
CA LEU A 132 -6.91 -6.38 -27.29
C LEU A 132 -6.68 -7.22 -28.55
N ILE A 133 -6.39 -8.52 -28.41
CA ILE A 133 -6.23 -9.45 -29.53
C ILE A 133 -7.52 -9.49 -30.36
N TYR A 134 -8.66 -9.69 -29.69
CA TYR A 134 -9.97 -9.72 -30.36
C TYR A 134 -10.26 -8.45 -31.16
N ASN A 135 -9.97 -7.28 -30.57
CA ASN A 135 -10.15 -6.00 -31.25
C ASN A 135 -9.23 -5.84 -32.47
N ILE A 136 -7.97 -6.28 -32.37
CA ILE A 136 -7.01 -6.25 -33.48
C ILE A 136 -7.47 -7.16 -34.62
N GLU A 137 -7.91 -8.37 -34.32
CA GLU A 137 -8.39 -9.33 -35.32
C GLU A 137 -9.65 -8.83 -36.05
N THR A 138 -10.56 -8.21 -35.30
CA THR A 138 -11.75 -7.57 -35.87
C THR A 138 -11.37 -6.46 -36.86
N MET A 139 -10.42 -5.58 -36.47
CA MET A 139 -9.95 -4.51 -37.33
C MET A 139 -9.18 -5.02 -38.56
N ARG A 140 -8.36 -6.08 -38.40
CA ARG A 140 -7.67 -6.73 -39.52
C ARG A 140 -8.66 -7.26 -40.55
N THR A 141 -9.71 -7.93 -40.10
CA THR A 141 -10.78 -8.45 -40.99
C THR A 141 -11.46 -7.31 -41.73
N LYS A 142 -11.83 -6.23 -41.02
CA LYS A 142 -12.45 -5.04 -41.64
C LYS A 142 -11.54 -4.42 -42.71
N TYR A 143 -10.25 -4.30 -42.42
CA TYR A 143 -9.26 -3.78 -43.36
C TYR A 143 -9.14 -4.65 -44.62
N GLN A 144 -9.08 -5.98 -44.45
CA GLN A 144 -9.05 -6.92 -45.57
C GLN A 144 -10.29 -6.78 -46.47
N THR A 145 -11.48 -6.66 -45.88
CA THR A 145 -12.72 -6.44 -46.63
C THR A 145 -12.68 -5.12 -47.41
N MET A 146 -12.24 -4.03 -46.78
CA MET A 146 -12.09 -2.74 -47.45
C MET A 146 -11.09 -2.79 -48.61
N GLN A 147 -9.96 -3.48 -48.41
CA GLN A 147 -8.95 -3.63 -49.45
C GLN A 147 -9.48 -4.44 -50.65
N THR A 148 -10.23 -5.52 -50.41
CA THR A 148 -10.89 -6.28 -51.46
C THR A 148 -11.91 -5.43 -52.22
N GLN A 149 -12.74 -4.67 -51.50
CA GLN A 149 -13.71 -3.77 -52.12
C GLN A 149 -13.03 -2.69 -52.98
N ARG A 150 -11.94 -2.10 -52.48
CA ARG A 150 -11.15 -1.13 -53.25
C ARG A 150 -10.61 -1.74 -54.54
N ASN A 151 -10.06 -2.95 -54.48
CA ASN A 151 -9.55 -3.65 -55.65
C ASN A 151 -10.66 -3.90 -56.68
N ASN A 152 -11.85 -4.34 -56.23
CA ASN A 152 -13.00 -4.55 -57.10
C ASN A 152 -13.45 -3.25 -57.79
N LEU A 153 -13.53 -2.14 -57.06
CA LEU A 153 -13.90 -0.84 -57.61
C LEU A 153 -12.86 -0.34 -58.63
N LEU A 154 -11.57 -0.49 -58.34
CA LEU A 154 -10.50 -0.15 -59.29
C LEU A 154 -10.62 -0.96 -60.59
N GLN A 155 -10.96 -2.25 -60.48
CA GLN A 155 -11.20 -3.08 -61.65
C GLN A 155 -12.44 -2.64 -62.45
N GLN A 156 -13.53 -2.25 -61.77
CA GLN A 156 -14.73 -1.71 -62.41
C GLN A 156 -14.40 -0.43 -63.19
N ILE A 157 -13.69 0.52 -62.57
CA ILE A 157 -13.25 1.76 -63.22
C ILE A 157 -12.40 1.46 -64.46
N ALA A 158 -11.46 0.51 -64.37
CA ALA A 158 -10.63 0.13 -65.51
C ALA A 158 -11.46 -0.46 -66.67
N ASN A 159 -12.48 -1.26 -66.35
CA ASN A 159 -13.40 -1.83 -67.35
C ASN A 159 -14.28 -0.76 -68.01
N GLU A 160 -14.81 0.17 -67.23
CA GLU A 160 -15.61 1.30 -67.72
C GLU A 160 -14.77 2.22 -68.62
N GLN A 161 -13.55 2.54 -68.21
CA GLN A 161 -12.61 3.34 -69.01
C GLN A 161 -12.34 2.68 -70.36
N LYS A 162 -12.07 1.37 -70.38
CA LYS A 162 -11.86 0.60 -71.62
C LYS A 162 -13.10 0.64 -72.53
N THR A 163 -14.29 0.51 -71.94
CA THR A 163 -15.56 0.56 -72.67
C THR A 163 -15.79 1.94 -73.28
N PHE A 164 -15.56 3.00 -72.51
CA PHE A 164 -15.67 4.38 -72.95
C PHE A 164 -14.68 4.70 -74.07
N ASP A 165 -13.42 4.28 -73.96
CA ASP A 165 -12.42 4.46 -75.01
C ASP A 165 -12.79 3.72 -76.30
N THR A 166 -13.41 2.54 -76.19
CA THR A 166 -13.95 1.80 -77.33
C THR A 166 -15.12 2.54 -78.00
N ILE A 167 -16.09 3.03 -77.21
CA ILE A 167 -17.22 3.81 -77.71
C ILE A 167 -16.73 5.09 -78.41
N ARG A 168 -15.77 5.79 -77.80
CA ARG A 168 -15.17 7.00 -78.38
C ARG A 168 -14.45 6.71 -79.70
N ALA A 169 -13.74 5.60 -79.80
CA ALA A 169 -13.10 5.18 -81.05
C ALA A 169 -14.16 4.92 -82.13
N HIS A 170 -15.22 4.18 -81.81
CA HIS A 170 -16.32 3.91 -82.73
C HIS A 170 -17.07 5.17 -83.16
N GLN A 171 -17.30 6.11 -82.24
CA GLN A 171 -17.90 7.41 -82.56
C GLN A 171 -17.04 8.18 -83.57
N LYS A 172 -15.71 8.20 -83.40
CA LYS A 172 -14.81 8.85 -84.38
C LYS A 172 -14.89 8.20 -85.76
N GLU A 173 -15.03 6.87 -85.83
CA GLU A 173 -15.23 6.17 -87.11
C GLU A 173 -16.54 6.59 -87.78
N LEU A 174 -17.64 6.65 -87.02
CA LEU A 174 -18.93 7.10 -87.52
C LEU A 174 -18.89 8.56 -87.99
N ASP A 175 -18.26 9.46 -87.22
CA ASP A 175 -18.07 10.87 -87.61
C ASP A 175 -17.27 11.00 -88.91
N GLN A 176 -16.26 10.14 -89.12
CA GLN A 176 -15.50 10.10 -90.38
C GLN A 176 -16.38 9.64 -91.54
N LEU A 177 -17.17 8.57 -91.36
CA LEU A 177 -18.09 8.06 -92.38
C LEU A 177 -19.14 9.10 -92.77
N VAL A 178 -19.77 9.76 -91.80
CA VAL A 178 -20.76 10.82 -92.03
C VAL A 178 -20.13 12.00 -92.79
N ASN A 179 -18.92 12.43 -92.42
CA ASN A 179 -18.23 13.51 -93.13
C ASN A 179 -17.89 13.13 -94.58
N VAL A 180 -17.47 11.88 -94.83
CA VAL A 180 -17.22 11.38 -96.19
C VAL A 180 -18.50 11.32 -97.01
N ASP A 181 -19.60 10.84 -96.44
CA ASP A 181 -20.90 10.76 -97.11
C ASP A 181 -21.49 12.15 -97.41
N LEU A 182 -21.35 13.12 -96.50
CA LEU A 182 -21.75 14.51 -96.74
C LEU A 182 -20.92 15.17 -97.85
N PHE A 183 -19.60 14.94 -97.88
CA PHE A 183 -18.74 15.44 -98.97
C PHE A 183 -19.04 14.80 -100.33
N ASN A 184 -19.40 13.51 -100.35
CA ASN A 184 -19.80 12.80 -101.56
C ASN A 184 -21.22 13.16 -102.03
N GLY A 185 -22.11 13.53 -101.10
CA GLY A 185 -23.45 14.04 -101.39
C GLY A 185 -23.44 15.43 -102.02
N LEU A 186 -22.62 16.36 -101.50
CA LEU A 186 -22.42 17.70 -102.08
C LEU A 186 -21.86 17.65 -103.51
N ARG A 187 -20.97 16.69 -103.81
CA ARG A 187 -20.47 16.50 -105.19
C ARG A 187 -21.51 15.99 -106.19
N ARG A 188 -22.62 15.40 -105.73
CA ARG A 188 -23.69 14.94 -106.61
C ARG A 188 -24.72 16.02 -106.95
N THR A 189 -24.83 17.07 -106.14
CA THR A 189 -25.78 18.17 -106.37
C THR A 189 -25.21 19.30 -107.23
N ASP A 190 -23.89 19.35 -107.43
CA ASP A 190 -23.25 20.36 -108.30
C ASP A 190 -23.11 19.90 -109.77
N THR A 191 -23.66 18.73 -110.15
CA THR A 191 -23.62 18.20 -111.52
C THR A 191 -24.99 17.78 -112.07
N SER A 192 -26.06 18.52 -111.79
CA SER A 192 -27.35 18.40 -112.50
C SER A 192 -28.11 19.71 -112.55
#